data_AF-A0A0X1TKZ1-F1
#
_entry.id   AF-A0A0X1TKZ1-F1
#
_cell.length_a   1.000
_cell.length_b   1.000
_cell.length_c   1.000
_cell.angle_alpha   90.00
_cell.angle_beta   90.00
_cell.angle_gamma   90.00
#
_symmetry.space_group_name_H-M   'P 1'
#
loop_
_entity.id
_entity.type
_entity.pdbx_description
1 polymer ?
#
loop_
_entity_poly.entity_id
_entity_poly.type
_entity_poly.pdbx_seq_one_letter_code
_entity_poly.pdbx_strand_id
1 'polypeptide(L)'
;MNPTTNPSTKDKKKPDYMDQVLQLMDRFSDSDMTQLQVEVEGFKISLQREVKEIIQTVTQTQPKVAEVVPVTQTQIVAVNNETIEVSSSTGGKEVKAPLVGTFYSSNEPGGKPFVSVGDTVKKGQPLCIIEAMKVMNEIESSYDGVIKEIKVQNEEAVGFDQILMVIE
;
A
#
# COMPACT_ATOMS: atom_id res chain seq x y z
N MET A 1 48.27 -49.89 -17.49
CA MET A 1 47.04 -50.05 -16.67
C MET A 1 47.27 -49.39 -15.32
N ASN A 2 46.70 -48.20 -15.11
CA ASN A 2 46.07 -47.73 -13.87
C ASN A 2 45.92 -46.19 -13.96
N PRO A 3 44.69 -45.67 -14.06
CA PRO A 3 44.43 -44.25 -13.88
C PRO A 3 44.40 -43.97 -12.37
N THR A 4 45.37 -43.22 -11.87
CA THR A 4 45.35 -42.74 -10.50
C THR A 4 44.24 -41.70 -10.37
N THR A 5 43.27 -42.04 -9.54
CA THR A 5 42.06 -41.30 -9.20
C THR A 5 42.37 -39.91 -8.65
N ASN A 6 41.82 -38.89 -9.30
CA ASN A 6 41.65 -37.55 -8.71
C ASN A 6 40.55 -37.64 -7.62
N PRO A 7 40.81 -37.26 -6.35
CA PRO A 7 39.79 -37.29 -5.33
C PRO A 7 38.78 -36.16 -5.57
N SER A 8 37.52 -36.58 -5.66
CA SER A 8 36.27 -35.83 -5.58
C SER A 8 36.37 -34.32 -5.33
N THR A 9 35.87 -33.58 -6.32
CA THR A 9 35.27 -32.27 -6.15
C THR A 9 34.33 -32.28 -4.94
N LYS A 10 34.72 -31.59 -3.86
CA LYS A 10 33.76 -31.16 -2.84
C LYS A 10 32.82 -30.17 -3.50
N ASP A 11 31.69 -30.66 -4.00
CA ASP A 11 30.49 -29.85 -4.23
C ASP A 11 30.10 -29.23 -2.88
N LYS A 12 30.59 -28.01 -2.65
CA LYS A 12 29.98 -27.11 -1.69
C LYS A 12 28.60 -26.80 -2.25
N LYS A 13 27.60 -27.60 -1.88
CA LYS A 13 26.18 -27.31 -2.14
C LYS A 13 25.98 -25.85 -1.71
N LYS A 14 25.74 -24.98 -2.69
CA LYS A 14 25.37 -23.59 -2.42
C LYS A 14 24.16 -23.64 -1.47
N PRO A 15 24.07 -22.75 -0.46
CA PRO A 15 22.87 -22.68 0.37
C PRO A 15 21.69 -22.49 -0.57
N ASP A 16 20.79 -23.47 -0.60
CA ASP A 16 19.62 -23.44 -1.46
C ASP A 16 18.60 -22.53 -0.78
N TYR A 17 18.61 -21.27 -1.19
CA TYR A 17 17.65 -20.29 -0.70
C TYR A 17 16.21 -20.68 -1.07
N MET A 18 16.01 -21.56 -2.06
CA MET A 18 14.68 -22.02 -2.46
C MET A 18 14.06 -22.96 -1.43
N ASP A 19 14.86 -23.80 -0.76
CA ASP A 19 14.35 -24.66 0.31
C ASP A 19 13.82 -23.83 1.49
N GLN A 20 14.45 -22.69 1.79
CA GLN A 20 14.02 -21.79 2.86
C GLN A 20 12.75 -21.01 2.48
N VAL A 21 12.63 -20.61 1.22
CA VAL A 21 11.41 -19.96 0.70
C VAL A 21 10.23 -20.92 0.73
N LEU A 22 10.42 -22.19 0.36
CA LEU A 22 9.37 -23.21 0.44
C LEU A 22 8.94 -23.47 1.88
N GLN A 23 9.88 -23.58 2.82
CA GLN A 23 9.55 -23.71 4.25
C GLN A 23 8.79 -22.48 4.79
N LEU A 24 9.10 -21.28 4.30
CA LEU A 24 8.40 -20.06 4.66
C LEU A 24 6.96 -20.07 4.13
N MET A 25 6.76 -20.51 2.88
CA MET A 25 5.43 -20.67 2.27
C MET A 25 4.57 -21.70 3.01
N ASP A 26 5.14 -22.83 3.40
CA ASP A 26 4.43 -23.88 4.15
C ASP A 26 4.00 -23.35 5.53
N ARG A 27 4.92 -22.71 6.28
CA ARG A 27 4.59 -22.11 7.58
C ARG A 27 3.57 -20.98 7.47
N PHE A 28 3.64 -20.18 6.41
CA PHE A 28 2.65 -19.14 6.15
C PHE A 28 1.27 -19.77 5.88
N SER A 29 1.23 -20.88 5.13
CA SER A 29 -0.01 -21.62 4.83
C SER A 29 -0.64 -22.24 6.07
N ASP A 30 0.17 -22.79 6.97
CA ASP A 30 -0.29 -23.37 8.25
C ASP A 30 -0.69 -22.32 9.30
N SER A 31 -0.37 -21.05 9.05
CA SER A 31 -0.71 -19.94 9.93
C SER A 31 -2.03 -19.25 9.54
N ASP A 32 -2.61 -18.51 10.49
CA ASP A 32 -3.75 -17.61 10.26
C ASP A 32 -3.34 -16.25 9.66
N MET A 33 -2.11 -16.13 9.16
CA MET A 33 -1.61 -14.87 8.60
C MET A 33 -2.19 -14.62 7.22
N THR A 34 -2.63 -13.38 6.99
CA THR A 34 -3.14 -12.91 5.69
C THR A 34 -2.06 -12.25 4.85
N GLN A 35 -0.98 -11.76 5.46
CA GLN A 35 0.15 -11.13 4.77
C GLN A 35 1.46 -11.35 5.53
N LEU A 36 2.58 -11.53 4.80
CA LEU A 36 3.94 -11.66 5.34
C LEU A 36 4.94 -11.00 4.38
N GLN A 37 5.78 -10.10 4.89
CA GLN A 37 6.86 -9.46 4.13
C GLN A 37 8.21 -9.65 4.85
N VAL A 38 9.23 -10.08 4.10
CA VAL A 38 10.59 -10.33 4.61
C VAL A 38 11.61 -9.61 3.75
N GLU A 39 12.56 -8.90 4.38
CA GLU A 39 13.65 -8.19 3.70
C GLU A 39 14.99 -8.52 4.36
N VAL A 40 15.96 -9.01 3.57
CA VAL A 40 17.31 -9.36 4.04
C VAL A 40 18.34 -9.00 2.97
N GLU A 41 19.31 -8.12 3.27
CA GLU A 41 20.49 -7.83 2.43
C GLU A 41 20.19 -7.65 0.92
N GLY A 42 19.11 -6.93 0.58
CA GLY A 42 18.69 -6.67 -0.81
C GLY A 42 17.75 -7.73 -1.42
N PHE A 43 17.33 -8.72 -0.64
CA PHE A 43 16.35 -9.74 -1.01
C PHE A 43 15.01 -9.45 -0.33
N LYS A 44 13.94 -9.31 -1.12
CA LYS A 44 12.59 -8.97 -0.66
C LYS A 44 11.59 -10.06 -1.06
N ILE A 45 10.85 -10.56 -0.08
CA ILE A 45 9.76 -11.54 -0.25
C ILE A 45 8.45 -10.90 0.25
N SER A 46 7.36 -11.06 -0.50
CA SER A 46 6.01 -10.67 -0.08
C SER A 46 5.04 -11.83 -0.37
N LEU A 47 4.34 -12.31 0.66
CA LEU A 47 3.27 -13.30 0.59
C LEU A 47 1.96 -12.65 1.02
N GLN A 48 0.89 -12.90 0.28
CA GLN A 48 -0.46 -12.43 0.62
C GLN A 48 -1.47 -13.55 0.33
N ARG A 49 -2.40 -13.75 1.26
CA ARG A 49 -3.53 -14.67 1.13
C ARG A 49 -4.78 -13.87 0.81
N GLU A 50 -5.45 -14.21 -0.29
CA GLU A 50 -6.77 -13.66 -0.60
C GLU A 50 -7.80 -14.24 0.40
N VAL A 51 -8.30 -13.39 1.30
CA VAL A 51 -9.48 -13.73 2.10
C VAL A 51 -10.70 -13.24 1.35
N LYS A 52 -11.42 -14.17 0.71
CA LYS A 52 -12.76 -13.88 0.19
C LYS A 52 -13.72 -13.79 1.37
N GLU A 53 -13.93 -12.59 1.89
CA GLU A 53 -15.05 -12.34 2.78
C GLU A 53 -16.36 -12.57 2.01
N ILE A 54 -17.02 -13.68 2.32
CA ILE A 54 -18.37 -13.94 1.86
C ILE A 54 -19.26 -13.02 2.70
N ILE A 55 -19.63 -11.86 2.13
CA ILE A 55 -20.64 -10.99 2.70
C ILE A 55 -21.95 -11.78 2.72
N GLN A 56 -22.28 -12.39 3.86
CA GLN A 56 -23.62 -12.89 4.13
C GLN A 56 -24.53 -11.68 4.30
N THR A 57 -25.11 -11.23 3.19
CA THR A 57 -26.24 -10.31 3.22
C THR A 57 -27.45 -11.03 3.82
N VAL A 58 -27.63 -10.90 5.13
CA VAL A 58 -28.92 -11.21 5.77
C VAL A 58 -29.93 -10.19 5.30
N THR A 59 -30.71 -10.58 4.29
CA THR A 59 -31.88 -9.83 3.82
C THR A 59 -32.97 -9.96 4.88
N GLN A 60 -33.05 -9.01 5.79
CA GLN A 60 -34.16 -8.92 6.73
C GLN A 60 -35.38 -8.38 5.97
N THR A 61 -36.31 -9.26 5.63
CA THR A 61 -37.61 -8.90 5.06
C THR A 61 -38.44 -8.15 6.11
N GLN A 62 -38.59 -6.84 5.92
CA GLN A 62 -39.45 -6.00 6.74
C GLN A 62 -40.88 -6.00 6.18
N PRO A 63 -41.92 -6.27 6.98
CA PRO A 63 -43.30 -6.23 6.51
C PRO A 63 -43.77 -4.78 6.30
N LYS A 64 -44.25 -4.54 5.08
CA LYS A 64 -44.94 -3.32 4.63
C LYS A 64 -46.26 -3.15 5.39
N VAL A 65 -46.37 -2.11 6.21
CA VAL A 65 -47.64 -1.59 6.74
C VAL A 65 -47.82 -0.15 6.27
N ALA A 66 -49.05 0.14 5.86
CA ALA A 66 -49.48 1.31 5.11
C ALA A 66 -49.51 2.63 5.93
N GLU A 67 -49.13 3.71 5.24
CA GLU A 67 -49.78 5.02 5.12
C GLU A 67 -50.46 5.66 6.35
N VAL A 68 -49.92 6.80 6.82
CA VAL A 68 -50.68 8.07 7.01
C VAL A 68 -49.79 9.30 7.27
N VAL A 69 -50.11 10.37 6.52
CA VAL A 69 -49.97 11.84 6.70
C VAL A 69 -48.60 12.57 6.84
N PRO A 70 -48.42 13.72 6.16
CA PRO A 70 -47.17 14.49 6.17
C PRO A 70 -47.17 15.57 7.26
N VAL A 71 -46.07 15.67 8.00
CA VAL A 71 -45.73 16.87 8.78
C VAL A 71 -44.28 17.27 8.52
N THR A 72 -44.13 18.47 7.99
CA THR A 72 -42.87 19.18 7.73
C THR A 72 -42.05 19.37 9.00
N GLN A 73 -40.79 18.92 9.01
CA GLN A 73 -39.74 19.49 9.84
C GLN A 73 -38.34 19.26 9.26
N THR A 74 -37.50 20.25 9.54
CA THR A 74 -36.24 20.66 8.92
C THR A 74 -35.02 19.86 9.42
N GLN A 75 -34.07 19.60 8.48
CA GLN A 75 -32.63 19.30 8.65
C GLN A 75 -32.20 18.03 9.42
N ILE A 76 -31.57 17.11 8.68
CA ILE A 76 -30.14 16.77 8.84
C ILE A 76 -29.59 16.31 7.48
N VAL A 77 -28.50 16.94 7.04
CA VAL A 77 -27.76 16.58 5.83
C VAL A 77 -26.92 15.35 6.19
N ALA A 78 -27.38 14.17 5.76
CA ALA A 78 -26.53 12.99 5.70
C ALA A 78 -25.58 13.17 4.51
N VAL A 79 -24.32 13.48 4.82
CA VAL A 79 -23.24 13.47 3.85
C VAL A 79 -23.04 12.01 3.45
N ASN A 80 -23.60 11.63 2.31
CA ASN A 80 -23.21 10.43 1.58
C ASN A 80 -21.73 10.59 1.23
N ASN A 81 -20.84 9.96 2.00
CA ASN A 81 -19.51 9.67 1.51
C ASN A 81 -19.61 8.41 0.63
N GLU A 82 -20.19 8.61 -0.55
CA GLU A 82 -19.90 7.77 -1.72
C GLU A 82 -18.40 7.88 -1.96
N THR A 83 -17.64 6.91 -1.48
CA THR A 83 -16.27 6.71 -1.97
C THR A 83 -16.40 6.10 -3.35
N ILE A 84 -16.58 6.98 -4.33
CA ILE A 84 -16.44 6.70 -5.74
C ILE A 84 -15.01 6.18 -5.93
N GLU A 85 -14.87 4.90 -6.28
CA GLU A 85 -13.67 4.38 -6.93
C GLU A 85 -13.50 5.09 -8.27
N VAL A 86 -12.87 6.27 -8.26
CA VAL A 86 -12.37 6.88 -9.48
C VAL A 86 -10.97 6.34 -9.72
N SER A 87 -10.92 5.14 -10.31
CA SER A 87 -9.77 4.69 -11.08
C SER A 87 -9.67 5.52 -12.37
N SER A 88 -9.37 6.83 -12.23
CA SER A 88 -8.98 7.66 -13.37
C SER A 88 -7.52 7.37 -13.68
N SER A 89 -7.28 6.40 -14.56
CA SER A 89 -6.03 6.26 -15.30
C SER A 89 -5.90 7.42 -16.31
N THR A 90 -5.85 8.65 -15.81
CA THR A 90 -5.51 9.84 -16.58
C THR A 90 -4.01 10.01 -16.55
N GLY A 91 -3.34 9.49 -17.59
CA GLY A 91 -1.91 9.55 -17.90
C GLY A 91 -1.06 10.42 -16.97
N GLY A 92 -0.19 9.76 -16.22
CA GLY A 92 0.78 10.33 -15.30
C GLY A 92 1.55 9.22 -14.60
N LYS A 93 2.70 9.54 -14.04
CA LYS A 93 3.55 8.66 -13.26
C LYS A 93 3.10 8.71 -11.81
N GLU A 94 2.60 7.58 -11.31
CA GLU A 94 2.10 7.48 -9.94
C GLU A 94 3.26 7.39 -8.95
N VAL A 95 3.16 8.17 -7.88
CA VAL A 95 3.99 8.02 -6.68
C VAL A 95 3.13 7.32 -5.65
N LYS A 96 3.58 6.14 -5.21
CA LYS A 96 2.84 5.26 -4.32
C LYS A 96 3.53 5.13 -2.96
N ALA A 97 2.74 4.84 -1.93
CA ALA A 97 3.24 4.61 -0.58
C ALA A 97 4.02 3.28 -0.49
N PRO A 98 5.32 3.29 -0.14
CA PRO A 98 6.11 2.06 -0.02
C PRO A 98 5.83 1.30 1.29
N LEU A 99 5.06 1.91 2.21
CA LEU A 99 4.77 1.41 3.55
C LEU A 99 3.44 1.98 4.05
N VAL A 100 2.85 1.32 5.06
CA VAL A 100 1.64 1.77 5.76
C VAL A 100 2.03 2.79 6.82
N GLY A 101 1.31 3.91 6.91
CA GLY A 101 1.62 4.93 7.91
C GLY A 101 0.72 6.16 7.83
N THR A 102 1.20 7.28 8.38
CA THR A 102 0.52 8.58 8.32
C THR A 102 1.25 9.49 7.34
N PHE A 103 0.53 10.07 6.38
CA PHE A 103 1.09 11.00 5.40
C PHE A 103 1.28 12.40 6.01
N TYR A 104 2.44 12.99 5.78
CA TYR A 104 2.77 14.36 6.15
C TYR A 104 3.28 15.13 4.93
N SER A 105 2.68 16.29 4.69
CA SER A 105 3.07 17.17 3.58
C SER A 105 4.34 17.98 3.85
N SER A 106 4.76 18.11 5.12
CA SER A 106 5.91 18.90 5.57
C SER A 106 6.76 18.14 6.59
N ASN A 107 7.98 18.61 6.83
CA ASN A 107 8.90 18.06 7.83
C ASN A 107 8.56 18.42 9.28
N GLU A 108 7.71 19.43 9.47
CA GLU A 108 7.29 19.93 10.78
C GLU A 108 5.79 20.21 10.79
N PRO A 109 5.09 20.08 11.93
CA PRO A 109 3.66 20.40 12.03
C PRO A 109 3.34 21.84 11.61
N GLY A 110 2.42 22.02 10.66
CA GLY A 110 2.05 23.33 10.13
C GLY A 110 3.15 24.00 9.27
N GLY A 111 4.22 23.29 8.96
CA GLY A 111 5.30 23.75 8.08
C GLY A 111 4.86 23.88 6.63
N LYS A 112 5.75 24.43 5.79
CA LYS A 112 5.51 24.52 4.35
C LYS A 112 5.52 23.10 3.73
N PRO A 113 4.57 22.77 2.85
CA PRO A 113 4.63 21.52 2.10
C PRO A 113 5.95 21.39 1.32
N PHE A 114 6.48 20.17 1.23
CA PHE A 114 7.62 19.83 0.38
C PHE A 114 7.34 20.20 -1.08
N VAL A 115 6.13 19.90 -1.55
CA VAL A 115 5.63 20.19 -2.90
C VAL A 115 4.16 20.57 -2.89
N SER A 116 3.75 21.31 -3.91
CA SER A 116 2.36 21.68 -4.23
C SER A 116 2.02 21.31 -5.67
N VAL A 117 0.73 21.24 -6.00
CA VAL A 117 0.28 21.03 -7.38
C VAL A 117 0.82 22.15 -8.28
N GLY A 118 1.42 21.78 -9.41
CA GLY A 118 2.10 22.67 -10.34
C GLY A 118 3.60 22.82 -10.10
N ASP A 119 4.15 22.31 -8.99
CA ASP A 119 5.59 22.37 -8.74
C ASP A 119 6.37 21.41 -9.66
N THR A 120 7.51 21.87 -10.16
CA THR A 120 8.47 21.02 -10.87
C THR A 120 9.33 20.25 -9.87
N VAL A 121 9.44 18.94 -10.06
CA VAL A 121 10.21 18.04 -9.20
C VAL A 121 11.29 17.30 -9.98
N LYS A 122 12.36 16.93 -9.29
CA LYS A 122 13.43 16.08 -9.83
C LYS A 122 13.43 14.70 -9.19
N LYS A 123 13.93 13.71 -9.91
CA LYS A 123 14.23 12.40 -9.34
C LYS A 123 15.13 12.54 -8.11
N GLY A 124 14.76 11.87 -7.01
CA GLY A 124 15.42 11.95 -5.71
C GLY A 124 14.98 13.13 -4.84
N GLN A 125 14.11 14.03 -5.34
CA GLN A 125 13.59 15.12 -4.51
C GLN A 125 12.56 14.59 -3.49
N PRO A 126 12.66 14.94 -2.21
CA PRO A 126 11.63 14.63 -1.21
C PRO A 126 10.29 15.27 -1.55
N LEU A 127 9.22 14.50 -1.50
CA LEU A 127 7.85 14.89 -1.86
C LEU A 127 6.92 14.95 -0.66
N CYS A 128 7.11 14.06 0.31
CA CYS A 128 6.34 13.99 1.54
C CYS A 128 7.06 13.09 2.55
N ILE A 129 6.50 12.98 3.76
CA ILE A 129 6.92 12.02 4.77
C ILE A 129 5.78 11.02 4.99
N ILE A 130 6.13 9.75 5.21
CA ILE A 130 5.21 8.78 5.82
C ILE A 130 5.77 8.38 7.19
N GLU A 131 5.00 8.64 8.24
CA GLU A 131 5.31 8.17 9.58
C GLU A 131 4.84 6.72 9.75
N ALA A 132 5.75 5.81 10.09
CA ALA A 132 5.41 4.47 10.52
C ALA A 132 6.18 4.09 11.77
N MET A 133 5.45 3.66 12.81
CA MET A 133 6.04 3.25 14.09
C MET A 133 6.99 4.32 14.69
N LYS A 134 6.62 5.60 14.62
CA LYS A 134 7.42 6.77 15.06
C LYS A 134 8.67 7.06 14.23
N VAL A 135 8.82 6.43 13.07
CA VAL A 135 9.91 6.71 12.12
C VAL A 135 9.34 7.54 10.97
N MET A 136 9.95 8.69 10.73
CA MET A 136 9.60 9.61 9.64
C MET A 136 10.39 9.23 8.38
N ASN A 137 9.74 8.58 7.42
CA ASN A 137 10.38 8.17 6.18
C ASN A 137 10.05 9.16 5.07
N GLU A 138 11.07 9.82 4.52
CA GLU A 138 10.90 10.67 3.34
C GLU A 138 10.59 9.83 2.10
N ILE A 139 9.62 10.27 1.33
CA ILE A 139 9.27 9.68 0.04
C ILE A 139 9.85 10.56 -1.05
N GLU A 140 10.81 10.00 -1.79
CA GLU A 140 11.47 10.69 -2.89
C GLU A 140 10.79 10.43 -4.23
N SER A 141 10.86 11.41 -5.13
CA SER A 141 10.39 11.22 -6.50
C SER A 141 11.24 10.21 -7.25
N SER A 142 10.60 9.25 -7.93
CA SER A 142 11.29 8.37 -8.88
C SER A 142 11.48 9.00 -10.27
N TYR A 143 10.92 10.20 -10.48
CA TYR A 143 10.75 10.80 -11.79
C TYR A 143 11.07 12.31 -11.77
N ASP A 144 11.55 12.83 -12.90
CA ASP A 144 11.47 14.26 -13.18
C ASP A 144 10.09 14.58 -13.75
N GLY A 145 9.52 15.74 -13.42
CA GLY A 145 8.22 16.15 -13.95
C GLY A 145 7.54 17.25 -13.15
N VAL A 146 6.23 17.40 -13.34
CA VAL A 146 5.41 18.38 -12.60
C VAL A 146 4.36 17.67 -11.76
N ILE A 147 4.13 18.13 -10.53
CA ILE A 147 3.07 17.58 -9.66
C ILE A 147 1.72 17.94 -10.25
N LYS A 148 1.02 16.93 -10.76
CA LYS A 148 -0.30 17.08 -11.37
C LYS A 148 -1.41 17.05 -10.34
N GLU A 149 -1.30 16.14 -9.36
CA GLU A 149 -2.34 15.91 -8.36
C GLU A 149 -1.71 15.34 -7.09
N ILE A 150 -2.21 15.76 -5.92
CA ILE A 150 -1.93 15.16 -4.62
C ILE A 150 -3.24 14.52 -4.14
N LYS A 151 -3.24 13.21 -3.95
CA LYS A 151 -4.44 12.40 -3.70
C LYS A 151 -4.72 12.13 -2.22
N VAL A 152 -3.85 12.61 -1.33
CA VAL A 152 -3.88 12.34 0.10
C VAL A 152 -3.75 13.64 0.88
N GLN A 153 -4.51 13.78 1.96
CA GLN A 153 -4.49 14.95 2.84
C GLN A 153 -3.39 14.83 3.90
N ASN A 154 -2.90 15.98 4.39
CA ASN A 154 -1.96 16.00 5.52
C ASN A 154 -2.59 15.32 6.74
N GLU A 155 -1.81 14.49 7.44
CA GLU A 155 -2.22 13.68 8.60
C GLU A 155 -3.20 12.54 8.29
N GLU A 156 -3.40 12.20 7.01
CA GLU A 156 -4.22 11.07 6.60
C GLU A 156 -3.47 9.74 6.71
N ALA A 157 -4.16 8.67 7.12
CA ALA A 157 -3.62 7.32 7.11
C ALA A 157 -3.51 6.78 5.68
N VAL A 158 -2.37 6.20 5.33
CA VAL A 158 -2.10 5.63 4.00
C VAL A 158 -1.73 4.16 4.10
N GLY A 159 -2.25 3.38 3.15
CA GLY A 159 -1.95 1.96 2.98
C GLY A 159 -0.76 1.70 2.05
N PHE A 160 -0.25 0.47 2.08
CA PHE A 160 0.79 0.04 1.15
C PHE A 160 0.29 0.11 -0.30
N ASP A 161 1.15 0.59 -1.20
CA ASP A 161 0.88 0.79 -2.64
C ASP A 161 -0.26 1.79 -2.94
N GLN A 162 -0.79 2.50 -1.94
CA GLN A 162 -1.75 3.58 -2.15
C GLN A 162 -1.11 4.72 -2.94
N ILE A 163 -1.82 5.23 -3.95
CA ILE A 163 -1.36 6.37 -4.74
C ILE A 163 -1.42 7.63 -3.88
N LEU A 164 -0.27 8.29 -3.71
CA LEU A 164 -0.14 9.52 -2.95
C LEU A 164 -0.29 10.75 -3.84
N MET A 165 0.31 10.69 -5.03
CA MET A 165 0.33 11.80 -5.98
C MET A 165 0.65 11.32 -7.40
N VAL A 166 0.41 12.18 -8.38
CA VAL A 166 0.64 11.92 -9.80
C VAL A 166 1.58 12.99 -10.36
N ILE A 167 2.62 12.55 -11.07
CA ILE A 167 3.59 13.41 -11.76
C ILE A 167 3.35 13.31 -13.27
N GLU A 168 3.35 14.43 -13.99
CA GLU A 168 3.34 14.45 -15.47
C GLU A 168 4.71 14.67 -16.09
#